data_AF-A0A8K0JQY1-F1
#
_entry.id   AF-A0A8K0JQY1-F1
#
_cell.length_a   1.000
_cell.length_b   1.000
_cell.length_c   1.000
_cell.angle_alpha   90.00
_cell.angle_beta   90.00
_cell.angle_gamma   90.00
#
_symmetry.space_group_name_H-M   'P 1'
#
loop_
_entity.id
_entity.type
_entity.pdbx_description
1 polymer ?
#
loop_
_entity_poly.entity_id
_entity_poly.type
_entity_poly.pdbx_seq_one_letter_code
_entity_poly.pdbx_strand_id
1 'polypeptide(L)'
;MANTVVPIPTLVQGKSSLYNHSDPLIRRLRLEDPYGRPIDSLREVFLGKEVVIFYIGSMHGNDNLTDLNKDLVNLALAQPKTCSVIYVSVDSTQTAIELVAKNKPFLRMSLLDSSDFAVMESQDNLDKKKRVAMDEVLRDEDFITGEEYGAGGVNVPFGKEDDASEYVRPLSRAAITQLTHSYGTPALAVYHIPSHRFISTNTRRSQFRADRIGINYKQWLGGSKKTGLGDVWDLIKVPVAVVVGGVGYTLIRLFKGEEWNVVPQIFSNMQLAGPDVHSPPPTLIEHAKSAFVLPQASNGGYLPYWLAFVAVVSVYNTIQAFVTPTLTKRIYSRKPEEVTGIGRRTFGVWTLLAACIRIYAAYEINNPALYNLTLASYVLAGGHFLSELFIFKSAGLQAPALSPVLVAIPSMIWLVMQRQHYLSV
;
A
#
# COMPACT_ATOMS: atom_id res chain seq x y z
N MET A 1 -21.95 -19.57 -4.74
CA MET A 1 -23.21 -18.97 -4.23
C MET A 1 -24.13 -18.84 -5.42
N ALA A 2 -25.39 -19.24 -5.30
CA ALA A 2 -26.34 -19.18 -6.40
C ALA A 2 -26.52 -17.72 -6.85
N ASN A 3 -26.39 -17.45 -8.16
CA ASN A 3 -26.75 -16.17 -8.76
C ASN A 3 -28.25 -15.98 -8.55
N THR A 4 -28.64 -15.28 -7.49
CA THR A 4 -30.00 -14.79 -7.34
C THR A 4 -30.20 -13.72 -8.40
N VAL A 5 -30.89 -14.08 -9.48
CA VAL A 5 -31.27 -13.14 -10.53
C VAL A 5 -32.04 -12.00 -9.88
N VAL A 6 -31.43 -10.81 -9.86
CA VAL A 6 -32.06 -9.62 -9.28
C VAL A 6 -33.11 -9.13 -10.26
N PRO A 7 -34.39 -8.98 -9.86
CA PRO A 7 -35.42 -8.49 -10.76
C PRO A 7 -35.12 -7.06 -11.21
N ILE A 8 -35.42 -6.75 -12.47
CA ILE A 8 -35.26 -5.40 -13.02
C ILE A 8 -36.26 -4.45 -12.31
N PRO A 9 -35.81 -3.31 -11.77
CA PRO A 9 -36.70 -2.31 -11.19
C PRO A 9 -37.71 -1.77 -12.21
N THR A 10 -38.92 -1.46 -11.76
CA THR A 10 -40.04 -1.06 -12.64
C THR A 10 -39.73 0.17 -13.49
N LEU A 11 -39.05 1.18 -12.94
CA LEU A 11 -38.67 2.42 -13.64
C LEU A 11 -37.45 2.28 -14.58
N VAL A 12 -36.77 1.14 -14.51
CA VAL A 12 -35.61 0.77 -15.33
C VAL A 12 -36.00 -0.26 -16.40
N GLN A 13 -37.18 -0.88 -16.28
CA GLN A 13 -37.74 -1.79 -17.26
C GLN A 13 -37.88 -1.09 -18.62
N GLY A 14 -37.31 -1.68 -19.67
CA GLY A 14 -37.25 -1.07 -21.00
C GLY A 14 -36.12 -0.05 -21.22
N LYS A 15 -35.37 0.34 -20.18
CA LYS A 15 -34.19 1.22 -20.28
C LYS A 15 -32.88 0.43 -20.19
N SER A 16 -32.74 -0.61 -21.01
CA SER A 16 -31.55 -1.46 -21.00
C SER A 16 -30.26 -0.68 -21.27
N SER A 17 -30.32 0.42 -22.02
CA SER A 17 -29.19 1.32 -22.28
C SER A 17 -28.47 1.87 -21.03
N LEU A 18 -29.11 1.81 -19.86
CA LEU A 18 -28.54 2.22 -18.57
C LEU A 18 -27.60 1.20 -17.91
N TYR A 19 -27.73 -0.08 -18.26
CA TYR A 19 -26.98 -1.18 -17.63
C TYR A 19 -26.45 -2.23 -18.63
N ASN A 20 -26.78 -2.09 -19.92
CA ASN A 20 -26.42 -3.00 -21.00
C ASN A 20 -25.05 -2.64 -21.62
N HIS A 21 -24.05 -2.46 -20.75
CA HIS A 21 -22.65 -2.34 -21.14
C HIS A 21 -21.93 -3.63 -20.74
N SER A 22 -21.07 -4.19 -21.60
CA SER A 22 -20.39 -5.46 -21.33
C SER A 22 -19.35 -5.35 -20.21
N ASP A 23 -18.74 -4.16 -20.06
CA ASP A 23 -17.81 -3.89 -18.96
C ASP A 23 -18.48 -4.00 -17.57
N PRO A 24 -17.93 -4.81 -16.65
CA PRO A 24 -18.53 -5.09 -15.35
C PRO A 24 -18.58 -3.86 -14.43
N LEU A 25 -17.69 -2.88 -14.59
CA LEU A 25 -17.71 -1.66 -13.77
C LEU A 25 -18.65 -0.62 -14.37
N ILE A 26 -18.50 -0.32 -15.67
CA ILE A 26 -19.21 0.78 -16.32
C ILE A 26 -20.73 0.62 -16.18
N ARG A 27 -21.25 -0.59 -16.38
CA ARG A 27 -22.70 -0.89 -16.25
C ARG A 27 -23.29 -0.65 -14.85
N ARG A 28 -22.44 -0.65 -13.83
CA ARG A 28 -22.82 -0.40 -12.42
C ARG A 28 -22.76 1.09 -12.07
N LEU A 29 -22.44 1.97 -13.02
CA LEU A 29 -22.40 3.41 -12.78
C LEU A 29 -23.74 4.06 -13.15
N ARG A 30 -24.12 5.07 -12.36
CA ARG A 30 -25.19 6.01 -12.71
C ARG A 30 -24.59 7.38 -12.83
N LEU A 31 -24.54 7.88 -14.07
CA LEU A 31 -23.80 9.06 -14.46
C LEU A 31 -24.73 10.19 -14.87
N GLU A 32 -24.26 11.40 -14.63
CA GLU A 32 -24.84 12.65 -15.08
C GLU A 32 -23.79 13.43 -15.89
N ASP A 33 -24.29 14.32 -16.75
CA ASP A 33 -23.46 15.32 -17.41
C ASP A 33 -22.96 16.40 -16.41
N PRO A 34 -22.06 17.32 -16.83
CA PRO A 34 -21.56 18.39 -15.96
C PRO A 34 -22.65 19.32 -15.40
N TYR A 35 -23.84 19.32 -16.00
CA TYR A 35 -24.98 20.16 -15.65
C TYR A 35 -26.05 19.42 -14.84
N GLY A 36 -25.84 18.14 -14.53
CA GLY A 36 -26.75 17.31 -13.74
C GLY A 36 -27.86 16.61 -14.50
N ARG A 37 -27.74 16.53 -15.83
CA ARG A 37 -28.70 15.75 -16.63
C ARG A 37 -28.29 14.29 -16.61
N PRO A 38 -29.21 13.35 -16.29
CA PRO A 38 -28.90 11.92 -16.31
C PRO A 38 -28.42 11.45 -17.68
N ILE A 39 -27.45 10.54 -17.69
CA ILE A 39 -27.01 9.84 -18.90
C ILE A 39 -27.92 8.63 -19.12
N ASP A 40 -28.54 8.57 -20.29
CA ASP A 40 -29.49 7.51 -20.64
C ASP A 40 -28.88 6.34 -21.42
N SER A 41 -27.66 6.49 -21.93
CA SER A 41 -26.96 5.46 -22.73
C SER A 41 -25.48 5.41 -22.38
N LEU A 42 -25.08 4.44 -21.56
CA LEU A 42 -23.67 4.22 -21.24
C LEU A 42 -22.88 3.77 -22.47
N ARG A 43 -23.52 2.99 -23.35
CA ARG A 43 -22.91 2.50 -24.60
C ARG A 43 -22.47 3.64 -25.52
N GLU A 44 -23.29 4.69 -25.64
CA GLU A 44 -22.94 5.86 -26.45
C GLU A 44 -21.83 6.69 -25.80
N VAL A 45 -21.93 6.95 -24.50
CA VAL A 45 -20.95 7.77 -23.76
C VAL A 45 -19.57 7.12 -23.72
N PHE A 46 -19.50 5.79 -23.60
CA PHE A 46 -18.26 5.03 -23.55
C PHE A 46 -17.82 4.47 -24.91
N LEU A 47 -18.50 4.83 -26.00
CA LEU A 47 -18.12 4.39 -27.34
C LEU A 47 -16.70 4.89 -27.69
N GLY A 48 -15.78 3.95 -27.92
CA GLY A 48 -14.38 4.25 -28.23
C GLY A 48 -13.53 4.70 -27.04
N LYS A 49 -14.10 4.76 -25.83
CA LYS A 49 -13.33 5.03 -24.60
C LYS A 49 -12.54 3.79 -24.22
N GLU A 50 -11.28 3.99 -23.86
CA GLU A 50 -10.39 2.92 -23.39
C GLU A 50 -9.97 3.16 -21.94
N VAL A 51 -9.79 4.42 -21.55
CA VAL A 51 -9.31 4.82 -20.23
C VAL A 51 -10.34 5.68 -19.53
N VAL A 52 -10.67 5.32 -18.29
CA VAL A 52 -11.54 6.07 -17.40
C VAL A 52 -10.76 6.50 -16.17
N ILE A 53 -10.77 7.80 -15.89
CA ILE A 53 -10.14 8.37 -14.70
C ILE A 53 -11.24 8.67 -13.69
N PHE A 54 -11.20 7.97 -12.57
CA PHE A 54 -12.03 8.29 -11.42
C PHE A 54 -11.33 9.37 -10.61
N TYR A 55 -11.98 10.52 -10.51
CA TYR A 55 -11.53 11.65 -9.72
C TYR A 55 -12.40 11.75 -8.46
N ILE A 56 -11.90 11.21 -7.36
CA ILE A 56 -12.54 11.25 -6.05
C ILE A 56 -12.17 12.58 -5.38
N GLY A 57 -13.15 13.45 -5.14
CA GLY A 57 -12.90 14.77 -4.59
C GLY A 57 -14.04 15.32 -3.74
N SER A 58 -13.77 16.45 -3.10
CA SER A 58 -14.75 17.26 -2.38
C SER A 58 -14.51 18.74 -2.67
N MET A 59 -15.52 19.57 -2.47
CA MET A 59 -15.42 21.03 -2.58
C MET A 59 -14.37 21.61 -1.64
N HIS A 60 -14.25 21.05 -0.43
CA HIS A 60 -13.30 21.48 0.62
C HIS A 60 -12.01 20.63 0.67
N GLY A 61 -11.73 19.81 -0.36
CA GLY A 61 -10.54 18.96 -0.37
C GLY A 61 -9.24 19.74 -0.21
N ASN A 62 -8.32 19.22 0.61
CA ASN A 62 -7.08 19.90 0.99
C ASN A 62 -6.15 20.15 -0.22
N ASP A 63 -5.56 21.35 -0.25
CA ASP A 63 -4.51 21.89 -1.12
C ASP A 63 -4.59 21.58 -2.64
N ASN A 64 -4.68 22.69 -3.38
CA ASN A 64 -4.41 22.81 -4.81
C ASN A 64 -5.32 22.00 -5.76
N LEU A 65 -6.63 21.97 -5.45
CA LEU A 65 -7.67 21.48 -6.36
C LEU A 65 -7.57 22.16 -7.74
N THR A 66 -7.20 23.43 -7.82
CA THR A 66 -7.17 24.20 -9.06
C THR A 66 -6.19 23.63 -10.09
N ASP A 67 -4.98 23.28 -9.69
CA ASP A 67 -3.96 22.77 -10.62
C ASP A 67 -4.27 21.33 -11.06
N LEU A 68 -4.70 20.47 -10.13
CA LEU A 68 -5.14 19.12 -10.50
C LEU A 68 -6.35 19.15 -11.43
N ASN A 69 -7.32 20.04 -11.17
CA ASN A 69 -8.46 20.21 -12.07
C ASN A 69 -8.02 20.68 -13.46
N LYS A 70 -7.09 21.63 -13.56
CA LYS A 70 -6.53 22.07 -14.85
C LYS A 70 -5.87 20.90 -15.59
N ASP A 71 -5.04 20.10 -14.93
CA ASP A 71 -4.37 18.94 -15.52
C ASP A 71 -5.38 17.91 -16.06
N LEU A 72 -6.44 17.62 -15.29
CA LEU A 72 -7.50 16.70 -15.70
C LEU A 72 -8.36 17.25 -16.85
N VAL A 73 -8.69 18.54 -16.83
CA VAL A 73 -9.40 19.21 -17.93
C VAL A 73 -8.57 19.14 -19.21
N ASN A 74 -7.28 19.47 -19.13
CA ASN A 74 -6.37 19.43 -20.28
C ASN A 74 -6.29 18.01 -20.86
N LEU A 75 -6.20 16.99 -20.02
CA LEU A 75 -6.20 15.60 -20.46
C LEU A 75 -7.51 15.19 -21.14
N ALA A 76 -8.65 15.53 -20.55
CA ALA A 76 -9.97 15.21 -21.09
C ALA A 76 -10.19 15.89 -22.46
N LEU A 77 -9.76 17.14 -22.61
CA LEU A 77 -9.84 17.89 -23.88
C LEU A 77 -8.82 17.42 -24.92
N ALA A 78 -7.64 16.96 -24.49
CA ALA A 78 -6.61 16.45 -25.39
C ALA A 78 -6.96 15.05 -25.94
N GLN A 79 -7.69 14.24 -25.18
CA GLN A 79 -8.01 12.84 -25.51
C GLN A 79 -9.53 12.55 -25.43
N PRO A 80 -10.39 13.33 -26.13
CA PRO A 80 -11.83 13.24 -25.97
C PRO A 80 -12.42 11.97 -26.56
N LYS A 81 -11.69 11.25 -27.43
CA LYS A 81 -12.18 9.99 -28.03
C LYS A 81 -11.92 8.77 -27.15
N THR A 82 -10.77 8.74 -26.46
CA THR A 82 -10.28 7.55 -25.75
C THR A 82 -10.31 7.70 -24.23
N CYS A 83 -10.38 8.93 -23.69
CA CYS A 83 -10.40 9.21 -22.26
C CYS A 83 -11.77 9.70 -21.80
N SER A 84 -12.19 9.24 -20.62
CA SER A 84 -13.28 9.88 -19.87
C SER A 84 -12.84 10.15 -18.44
N VAL A 85 -13.28 11.27 -17.87
CA VAL A 85 -13.03 11.62 -16.46
C VAL A 85 -14.39 11.60 -15.76
N ILE A 86 -14.47 10.82 -14.68
CA ILE A 86 -15.66 10.69 -13.84
C ILE A 86 -15.35 11.30 -12.48
N TYR A 87 -16.05 12.37 -12.14
CA TYR A 87 -16.01 12.98 -10.82
C TYR A 87 -16.89 12.19 -9.85
N VAL A 88 -16.26 11.71 -8.78
CA VAL A 88 -16.90 10.98 -7.68
C VAL A 88 -16.83 11.90 -6.46
N SER A 89 -17.92 12.63 -6.22
CA SER A 89 -17.97 13.55 -5.09
C SER A 89 -18.22 12.83 -3.78
N VAL A 90 -17.43 13.15 -2.76
CA VAL A 90 -17.70 12.76 -1.37
C VAL A 90 -18.51 13.83 -0.61
N ASP A 91 -18.91 14.91 -1.29
CA ASP A 91 -19.83 15.91 -0.73
C ASP A 91 -21.26 15.36 -0.65
N SER A 92 -22.03 15.86 0.32
CA SER A 92 -23.42 15.49 0.57
C SER A 92 -24.44 16.46 -0.05
N THR A 93 -23.99 17.54 -0.69
CA THR A 93 -24.87 18.58 -1.25
C THR A 93 -24.67 18.75 -2.75
N GLN A 94 -25.78 18.94 -3.46
CA GLN A 94 -25.80 19.18 -4.90
C GLN A 94 -24.97 20.40 -5.30
N THR A 95 -25.07 21.49 -4.52
CA THR A 95 -24.35 22.74 -4.77
C THR A 95 -22.83 22.54 -4.76
N ALA A 96 -22.30 21.73 -3.84
CA ALA A 96 -20.86 21.46 -3.76
C ALA A 96 -20.37 20.70 -5.00
N ILE A 97 -21.15 19.72 -5.47
CA ILE A 97 -20.85 18.96 -6.68
C ILE A 97 -20.84 19.87 -7.90
N GLU A 98 -21.85 20.72 -8.03
CA GLU A 98 -21.98 21.66 -9.14
C GLU A 98 -20.82 22.65 -9.17
N LEU A 99 -20.40 23.21 -8.02
CA LEU A 99 -19.27 24.14 -7.97
C LEU A 99 -17.96 23.51 -8.47
N VAL A 100 -17.74 22.21 -8.21
CA VAL A 100 -16.54 21.51 -8.68
C VAL A 100 -16.68 21.06 -10.14
N ALA A 101 -17.82 20.53 -10.56
CA ALA A 101 -17.97 19.91 -11.88
C ALA A 101 -18.38 20.88 -12.99
N LYS A 102 -19.02 22.02 -12.65
CA LYS A 102 -19.58 22.95 -13.64
C LYS A 102 -18.52 23.45 -14.61
N ASN A 103 -18.89 23.46 -15.89
CA ASN A 103 -18.04 23.88 -17.01
C ASN A 103 -16.76 23.05 -17.19
N LYS A 104 -16.65 21.87 -16.56
CA LYS A 104 -15.56 20.92 -16.82
C LYS A 104 -16.08 19.76 -17.68
N PRO A 105 -15.24 19.16 -18.53
CA PRO A 105 -15.62 18.03 -19.39
C PRO A 105 -15.63 16.71 -18.60
N PHE A 106 -16.19 16.73 -17.38
CA PHE A 106 -16.24 15.58 -16.49
C PHE A 106 -17.66 15.04 -16.44
N LEU A 107 -17.82 13.74 -16.58
CA LEU A 107 -19.04 13.09 -16.10
C LEU A 107 -19.02 13.10 -14.58
N ARG A 108 -20.19 13.01 -13.95
CA ARG A 108 -20.27 12.89 -12.50
C ARG A 108 -21.19 11.76 -12.11
N MET A 109 -20.91 11.13 -10.98
CA MET A 109 -21.85 10.15 -10.42
C MET A 109 -23.05 10.86 -9.79
N SER A 110 -24.23 10.26 -9.91
CA SER A 110 -25.47 10.73 -9.28
C SER A 110 -25.29 10.93 -7.77
N LEU A 111 -25.88 12.01 -7.22
CA LEU A 111 -25.97 12.21 -5.77
C LEU A 111 -27.00 11.28 -5.13
N LEU A 112 -28.04 10.90 -5.89
CA LEU A 112 -29.18 10.08 -5.47
C LEU A 112 -28.83 8.59 -5.61
N ASP A 113 -27.85 8.15 -4.84
CA ASP A 113 -27.21 6.82 -4.94
C ASP A 113 -27.10 6.08 -3.59
N SER A 114 -27.87 6.51 -2.60
CA SER A 114 -27.90 5.95 -1.23
C SER A 114 -26.52 5.88 -0.55
N SER A 115 -25.57 6.74 -0.94
CA SER A 115 -24.24 6.76 -0.32
C SER A 115 -24.31 7.15 1.16
N ASP A 116 -23.56 6.42 1.99
CA ASP A 116 -23.46 6.53 3.44
C ASP A 116 -22.44 7.60 3.90
N PHE A 117 -22.20 8.64 3.09
CA PHE A 117 -21.30 9.72 3.49
C PHE A 117 -21.84 10.44 4.73
N ALA A 118 -21.01 10.56 5.78
CA ALA A 118 -21.42 11.16 7.04
C ALA A 118 -21.84 12.63 6.85
N VAL A 119 -23.07 12.95 7.27
CA VAL A 119 -23.55 14.33 7.43
C VAL A 119 -23.39 14.70 8.90
N MET A 120 -22.60 15.72 9.23
CA MET A 120 -22.51 16.26 10.60
C MET A 120 -23.77 17.09 10.90
N GLU A 121 -24.89 16.44 11.17
CA GLU A 121 -26.14 17.05 11.65
C GLU A 121 -26.69 16.26 12.86
N SER A 122 -27.62 16.84 13.62
CA SER A 122 -28.24 16.17 14.77
C SER A 122 -28.98 14.89 14.36
N GLN A 123 -29.00 13.87 15.24
CA GLN A 123 -29.59 12.55 14.97
C GLN A 123 -31.06 12.62 14.49
N ASP A 124 -31.87 13.53 15.03
CA ASP A 124 -33.26 13.75 14.58
C ASP A 124 -33.38 14.26 13.14
N ASN A 125 -32.44 15.09 12.69
CA ASN A 125 -32.43 15.59 11.31
C ASN A 125 -31.86 14.54 10.34
N LEU A 126 -30.91 13.72 10.80
CA LEU A 126 -30.38 12.57 10.06
C LEU A 126 -31.49 11.58 9.72
N ASP A 127 -32.31 11.15 10.68
CA ASP A 127 -33.35 10.15 10.42
C ASP A 127 -34.42 10.65 9.44
N LYS A 128 -34.78 11.93 9.52
CA LYS A 128 -35.75 12.56 8.62
C LYS A 128 -35.20 12.69 7.19
N LYS A 129 -33.94 13.12 7.05
CA LYS A 129 -33.26 13.30 5.77
C LYS A 129 -32.87 11.96 5.13
N LYS A 130 -32.51 10.96 5.93
CA LYS A 130 -32.23 9.59 5.47
C LYS A 130 -33.49 8.93 4.92
N ARG A 131 -34.66 9.17 5.52
CA ARG A 131 -35.97 8.74 4.97
C ARG A 131 -36.28 9.45 3.65
N VAL A 132 -36.12 10.77 3.58
CA VAL A 132 -36.38 11.54 2.34
C VAL A 132 -35.40 11.17 1.22
N ALA A 133 -34.11 10.96 1.52
CA ALA A 133 -33.12 10.52 0.53
C ALA A 133 -33.33 9.07 0.05
N MET A 134 -33.90 8.21 0.91
CA MET A 134 -34.31 6.85 0.54
C MET A 134 -35.56 6.87 -0.35
N ASP A 135 -36.46 7.85 -0.16
CA ASP A 135 -37.64 8.06 -0.99
C ASP A 135 -37.31 8.71 -2.36
N GLU A 136 -36.13 9.33 -2.50
CA GLU A 136 -35.65 10.00 -3.73
C GLU A 136 -34.53 9.22 -4.47
N VAL A 137 -34.43 7.90 -4.27
CA VAL A 137 -33.46 7.09 -5.01
C VAL A 137 -33.75 7.14 -6.50
N LEU A 138 -32.73 7.42 -7.31
CA LEU A 138 -32.88 7.55 -8.75
C LEU A 138 -33.44 6.24 -9.32
N ARG A 139 -34.66 6.29 -9.86
CA ARG A 139 -35.28 5.20 -10.64
C ARG A 139 -35.57 3.92 -9.82
N ASP A 140 -35.77 4.03 -8.50
CA ASP A 140 -36.14 2.88 -7.64
C ASP A 140 -35.09 1.75 -7.67
N GLU A 141 -33.81 2.10 -7.90
CA GLU A 141 -32.70 1.14 -7.99
C GLU A 141 -32.02 0.96 -6.62
N ASP A 142 -31.86 -0.28 -6.16
CA ASP A 142 -31.09 -0.57 -4.94
C ASP A 142 -29.57 -0.54 -5.19
N PHE A 143 -28.90 0.52 -4.70
CA PHE A 143 -27.46 0.71 -4.82
C PHE A 143 -26.67 -0.07 -3.78
N ILE A 144 -25.58 -0.67 -4.21
CA ILE A 144 -24.57 -1.25 -3.32
C ILE A 144 -23.82 -0.11 -2.62
N THR A 145 -23.87 -0.08 -1.29
CA THR A 145 -23.23 0.96 -0.47
C THR A 145 -21.75 0.69 -0.21
N GLY A 146 -21.04 1.68 0.36
CA GLY A 146 -19.64 1.49 0.77
C GLY A 146 -19.48 0.43 1.84
N GLU A 147 -20.39 0.40 2.82
CA GLU A 147 -20.43 -0.60 3.88
C GLU A 147 -20.69 -2.02 3.34
N GLU A 148 -21.69 -2.18 2.47
CA GLU A 148 -22.02 -3.48 1.88
C GLU A 148 -20.85 -4.06 1.05
N TYR A 149 -20.20 -3.21 0.26
CA TYR A 149 -19.00 -3.59 -0.49
C TYR A 149 -17.84 -3.95 0.46
N GLY A 150 -17.62 -3.13 1.50
CA GLY A 150 -16.56 -3.35 2.51
C GLY A 150 -16.75 -4.62 3.33
N ALA A 151 -18.00 -5.04 3.55
CA ALA A 151 -18.34 -6.30 4.23
C ALA A 151 -18.04 -7.55 3.39
N GLY A 152 -17.69 -7.39 2.11
CA GLY A 152 -17.36 -8.50 1.20
C GLY A 152 -18.58 -9.24 0.64
N GLY A 153 -19.78 -8.67 0.76
CA GLY A 153 -21.03 -9.25 0.26
C GLY A 153 -21.21 -9.14 -1.25
N VAL A 154 -20.43 -8.29 -1.93
CA VAL A 154 -20.57 -8.00 -3.36
C VAL A 154 -19.22 -8.05 -4.05
N ASN A 155 -19.13 -8.80 -5.16
CA ASN A 155 -17.92 -8.92 -5.97
C ASN A 155 -18.20 -8.48 -7.42
N VAL A 156 -17.42 -7.50 -7.90
CA VAL A 156 -17.47 -7.06 -9.29
C VAL A 156 -16.51 -7.94 -10.12
N PRO A 157 -16.99 -8.66 -11.15
CA PRO A 157 -16.19 -9.66 -11.86
C PRO A 157 -15.19 -9.03 -12.84
N PHE A 158 -14.14 -8.39 -12.33
CA PHE A 158 -13.10 -7.78 -13.15
C PHE A 158 -12.35 -8.79 -14.03
N GLY A 159 -11.84 -8.31 -15.16
CA GLY A 159 -11.06 -9.08 -16.13
C GLY A 159 -11.88 -9.93 -17.11
N LYS A 160 -13.22 -9.89 -17.05
CA LYS A 160 -14.11 -10.55 -17.99
C LYS A 160 -15.29 -9.64 -18.32
N GLU A 161 -15.88 -9.86 -19.49
CA GLU A 161 -17.17 -9.25 -19.83
C GLU A 161 -18.28 -9.89 -19.00
N ASP A 162 -19.27 -9.07 -18.66
CA ASP A 162 -20.45 -9.44 -17.88
C ASP A 162 -21.65 -9.51 -18.84
N ASP A 163 -22.65 -10.35 -18.56
CA ASP A 163 -23.80 -10.53 -19.46
C ASP A 163 -24.64 -9.26 -19.49
N ALA A 164 -24.54 -8.50 -20.58
CA ALA A 164 -25.15 -7.19 -20.71
C ALA A 164 -26.70 -7.22 -20.67
N SER A 165 -27.29 -8.41 -20.82
CA SER A 165 -28.75 -8.62 -20.71
C SER A 165 -29.26 -8.73 -19.27
N GLU A 166 -28.40 -9.12 -18.33
CA GLU A 166 -28.77 -9.27 -16.92
C GLU A 166 -28.75 -7.92 -16.19
N TYR A 167 -29.70 -7.68 -15.28
CA TYR A 167 -29.63 -6.50 -14.44
C TYR A 167 -28.68 -6.71 -13.27
N VAL A 168 -27.84 -5.71 -13.02
CA VAL A 168 -26.90 -5.69 -11.90
C VAL A 168 -27.12 -4.43 -11.07
N ARG A 169 -27.08 -4.57 -9.75
CA ARG A 169 -27.20 -3.45 -8.83
C ARG A 169 -26.10 -2.41 -9.10
N PRO A 170 -26.43 -1.10 -9.15
CA PRO A 170 -25.44 -0.06 -9.32
C PRO A 170 -24.57 0.12 -8.06
N LEU A 171 -23.36 0.65 -8.24
CA LEU A 171 -22.45 1.01 -7.16
C LEU A 171 -22.69 2.47 -6.76
N SER A 172 -22.81 2.71 -5.46
CA SER A 172 -22.82 4.08 -4.94
C SER A 172 -21.44 4.72 -5.03
N ARG A 173 -21.37 6.05 -4.92
CA ARG A 173 -20.11 6.79 -4.82
C ARG A 173 -19.27 6.28 -3.64
N ALA A 174 -19.90 5.95 -2.51
CA ALA A 174 -19.19 5.36 -1.37
C ALA A 174 -18.63 3.95 -1.66
N ALA A 175 -19.33 3.13 -2.45
CA ALA A 175 -18.77 1.86 -2.92
C ALA A 175 -17.57 2.09 -3.85
N ILE A 176 -17.61 3.09 -4.73
CA ILE A 176 -16.47 3.44 -5.60
C ILE A 176 -15.26 3.93 -4.81
N THR A 177 -15.43 4.69 -3.72
CA THR A 177 -14.30 5.11 -2.87
C THR A 177 -13.63 3.91 -2.19
N GLN A 178 -14.41 2.93 -1.72
CA GLN A 178 -13.88 1.66 -1.18
C GLN A 178 -13.18 0.83 -2.25
N LEU A 179 -13.82 0.66 -3.41
CA LEU A 179 -13.29 -0.07 -4.56
C LEU A 179 -11.95 0.50 -5.06
N THR A 180 -11.77 1.82 -4.99
CA THR A 180 -10.56 2.52 -5.43
C THR A 180 -9.53 2.73 -4.31
N HIS A 181 -9.80 2.25 -3.09
CA HIS A 181 -8.97 2.47 -1.89
C HIS A 181 -8.66 3.96 -1.63
N SER A 182 -9.68 4.80 -1.78
CA SER A 182 -9.60 6.25 -1.61
C SER A 182 -9.82 6.64 -0.15
N TYR A 183 -8.74 6.75 0.64
CA TYR A 183 -8.79 7.09 2.07
C TYR A 183 -8.71 8.60 2.38
N GLY A 184 -8.77 9.45 1.35
CA GLY A 184 -8.73 10.91 1.49
C GLY A 184 -8.96 11.62 0.16
N THR A 185 -9.26 12.91 0.20
CA THR A 185 -9.50 13.72 -1.00
C THR A 185 -8.41 14.77 -1.24
N PRO A 186 -8.07 15.07 -2.51
CA PRO A 186 -8.44 14.30 -3.70
C PRO A 186 -7.65 13.00 -3.87
N ALA A 187 -8.31 11.98 -4.43
CA ALA A 187 -7.73 10.70 -4.86
C ALA A 187 -8.09 10.40 -6.32
N LEU A 188 -7.21 9.68 -7.02
CA LEU A 188 -7.35 9.38 -8.45
C LEU A 188 -7.24 7.88 -8.68
N ALA A 189 -8.07 7.31 -9.54
CA ALA A 189 -7.89 5.95 -10.01
C ALA A 189 -8.01 5.88 -11.53
N VAL A 190 -7.25 4.98 -12.14
CA VAL A 190 -7.21 4.78 -13.59
C VAL A 190 -7.73 3.39 -13.90
N TYR A 191 -8.82 3.34 -14.65
CA TYR A 191 -9.48 2.13 -15.10
C TYR A 191 -9.30 1.97 -16.60
N HIS A 192 -9.11 0.73 -17.04
CA HIS A 192 -8.92 0.38 -18.44
C HIS A 192 -10.02 -0.57 -18.89
N ILE A 193 -10.93 -0.03 -19.70
CA ILE A 193 -12.16 -0.69 -20.16
C ILE A 193 -11.82 -1.98 -20.93
N PRO A 194 -10.90 -2.00 -21.91
CA PRO A 194 -10.64 -3.22 -22.69
C PRO A 194 -10.10 -4.39 -21.86
N SER A 195 -9.51 -4.12 -20.69
CA SER A 195 -9.02 -5.17 -19.79
C SER A 195 -9.90 -5.38 -18.54
N HIS A 196 -11.02 -4.64 -18.45
CA HIS A 196 -11.96 -4.69 -17.33
C HIS A 196 -11.28 -4.61 -15.96
N ARG A 197 -10.30 -3.73 -15.77
CA ARG A 197 -9.52 -3.63 -14.51
C ARG A 197 -9.00 -2.23 -14.24
N PHE A 198 -8.74 -1.96 -12.97
CA PHE A 198 -7.94 -0.80 -12.56
C PHE A 198 -6.47 -1.02 -12.90
N ILE A 199 -5.87 -0.09 -13.63
CA ILE A 199 -4.42 -0.03 -13.82
C ILE A 199 -3.75 0.49 -12.55
N SER A 200 -4.38 1.48 -11.91
CA SER A 200 -3.85 2.08 -10.70
C SER A 200 -4.97 2.63 -9.83
N THR A 201 -5.00 2.20 -8.57
CA THR A 201 -5.85 2.74 -7.50
C THR A 201 -5.04 3.73 -6.67
N ASN A 202 -5.70 4.80 -6.20
CA ASN A 202 -5.06 5.88 -5.43
C ASN A 202 -3.74 6.42 -6.04
N THR A 203 -3.82 6.78 -7.31
CA THR A 203 -2.73 7.26 -8.16
C THR A 203 -2.23 8.62 -7.70
N ARG A 204 -0.90 8.79 -7.68
CA ARG A 204 -0.27 10.06 -7.30
C ARG A 204 -0.62 11.16 -8.29
N ARG A 205 -1.01 12.33 -7.76
CA ARG A 205 -1.33 13.55 -8.54
C ARG A 205 -0.20 13.93 -9.52
N SER A 206 1.06 13.71 -9.14
CA SER A 206 2.22 14.01 -9.99
C SER A 206 2.27 13.23 -11.31
N GLN A 207 1.51 12.14 -11.46
CA GLN A 207 1.39 11.42 -12.73
C GLN A 207 0.52 12.14 -13.77
N PHE A 208 -0.30 13.10 -13.34
CA PHE A 208 -1.21 13.86 -14.21
C PHE A 208 -0.63 15.19 -14.68
N ARG A 209 0.55 15.57 -14.17
CA ARG A 209 1.23 16.79 -14.61
C ARG A 209 1.54 16.76 -16.10
N ALA A 210 1.46 17.92 -16.74
CA ALA A 210 1.67 18.10 -18.18
C ALA A 210 2.99 17.49 -18.72
N ASP A 211 4.07 17.46 -17.92
CA ASP A 211 5.37 16.91 -18.31
C ASP A 211 5.38 15.37 -18.43
N ARG A 212 4.48 14.68 -17.71
CA ARG A 212 4.46 13.21 -17.64
C ARG A 212 3.20 12.58 -18.23
N ILE A 213 2.11 13.35 -18.30
CA ILE A 213 0.79 12.81 -18.64
C ILE A 213 0.75 12.13 -20.00
N GLY A 214 1.44 12.67 -21.02
CA GLY A 214 1.47 12.05 -22.35
C GLY A 214 2.09 10.64 -22.35
N ILE A 215 3.15 10.44 -21.56
CA ILE A 215 3.83 9.14 -21.42
C ILE A 215 2.95 8.17 -20.63
N ASN A 216 2.41 8.65 -19.49
CA ASN A 216 1.58 7.82 -18.62
C ASN A 216 0.28 7.41 -19.32
N TYR A 217 -0.36 8.33 -20.05
CA TYR A 217 -1.61 8.08 -20.76
C TYR A 217 -1.44 7.01 -21.86
N LYS A 218 -0.35 7.05 -22.64
CA LYS A 218 -0.04 5.99 -23.62
C LYS A 218 0.10 4.61 -22.97
N GLN A 219 0.60 4.54 -21.74
CA GLN A 219 0.71 3.28 -21.01
C GLN A 219 -0.66 2.80 -20.50
N TRP A 220 -1.49 3.75 -20.06
CA TRP A 220 -2.85 3.47 -19.64
C TRP A 220 -3.71 2.94 -20.80
N LEU A 221 -3.54 3.46 -22.01
CA LEU A 221 -4.13 2.89 -23.23
C LEU A 221 -3.64 1.46 -23.52
N GLY A 222 -2.38 1.16 -23.22
CA GLY A 222 -1.84 -0.19 -23.36
C GLY A 222 -2.27 -1.16 -22.25
N GLY A 223 -3.15 -0.75 -21.33
CA GLY A 223 -3.57 -1.58 -20.20
C GLY A 223 -2.45 -1.90 -19.20
N SER A 224 -1.33 -1.17 -19.23
CA SER A 224 -0.10 -1.49 -18.50
C SER A 224 0.27 -0.43 -17.46
N LYS A 225 0.74 -0.89 -16.30
CA LYS A 225 1.35 -0.03 -15.28
C LYS A 225 2.86 -0.10 -15.47
N LYS A 226 3.54 1.02 -15.76
CA LYS A 226 5.01 1.02 -15.78
C LYS A 226 5.52 0.80 -14.35
N THR A 227 5.98 -0.40 -14.06
CA THR A 227 7.11 -0.60 -13.14
C THR A 227 8.35 -0.59 -14.02
N GLY A 228 8.88 0.59 -14.33
CA GLY A 228 10.07 0.69 -15.17
C GLY A 228 11.24 0.04 -14.44
N LEU A 229 11.88 -0.96 -15.05
CA LEU A 229 13.13 -1.52 -14.55
C LEU A 229 14.18 -0.44 -14.25
N GLY A 230 14.14 0.69 -14.98
CA GLY A 230 14.99 1.88 -14.72
C GLY A 230 14.68 2.60 -13.39
N ASP A 231 13.41 2.78 -13.03
CA ASP A 231 13.03 3.40 -11.74
C ASP A 231 13.37 2.49 -10.56
N VAL A 232 13.31 1.18 -10.78
CA VAL A 232 13.76 0.17 -9.81
C VAL A 232 15.29 0.18 -9.71
N TRP A 233 16.02 0.27 -10.84
CA TRP A 233 17.47 0.35 -10.88
C TRP A 233 18.01 1.60 -10.18
N ASP A 234 17.40 2.76 -10.39
CA ASP A 234 17.79 4.00 -9.72
C ASP A 234 17.61 3.95 -8.19
N LEU A 235 16.62 3.18 -7.73
CA LEU A 235 16.35 2.99 -6.31
C LEU A 235 17.29 1.95 -5.66
N ILE A 236 17.71 0.92 -6.40
CA ILE A 236 18.51 -0.20 -5.85
C ILE A 236 20.01 -0.10 -6.17
N LYS A 237 20.46 0.76 -7.09
CA LYS A 237 21.86 0.80 -7.55
C LYS A 237 22.87 1.06 -6.43
N VAL A 238 22.55 1.93 -5.47
CA VAL A 238 23.44 2.22 -4.33
C VAL A 238 23.53 1.02 -3.38
N PRO A 239 22.40 0.43 -2.90
CA PRO A 239 22.44 -0.82 -2.13
C PRO A 239 23.14 -1.98 -2.85
N VAL A 240 22.87 -2.19 -4.15
CA VAL A 240 23.50 -3.26 -4.94
C VAL A 240 25.00 -3.01 -5.09
N ALA A 241 25.45 -1.78 -5.34
CA ALA A 241 26.87 -1.43 -5.39
C ALA A 241 27.57 -1.66 -4.04
N VAL A 242 26.89 -1.37 -2.93
CA VAL A 242 27.41 -1.65 -1.57
C VAL A 242 27.51 -3.16 -1.32
N VAL A 243 26.51 -3.95 -1.74
CA VAL A 243 26.55 -5.42 -1.60
C VAL A 243 27.63 -6.03 -2.49
N VAL A 244 27.71 -5.64 -3.77
CA VAL A 244 28.73 -6.12 -4.70
C VAL A 244 30.13 -5.70 -4.25
N GLY A 245 30.29 -4.46 -3.76
CA GLY A 245 31.53 -3.97 -3.18
C GLY A 245 31.92 -4.70 -1.90
N GLY A 246 30.97 -4.97 -1.01
CA GLY A 246 31.18 -5.74 0.22
C GLY A 246 31.53 -7.21 -0.05
N VAL A 247 30.86 -7.85 -1.02
CA VAL A 247 31.18 -9.21 -1.48
C VAL A 247 32.55 -9.23 -2.15
N GLY A 248 32.85 -8.28 -3.04
CA GLY A 248 34.15 -8.16 -3.69
C GLY A 248 35.29 -7.96 -2.69
N TYR A 249 35.10 -7.08 -1.69
CA TYR A 249 36.04 -6.88 -0.59
C TYR A 249 36.25 -8.16 0.23
N THR A 250 35.15 -8.88 0.53
CA THR A 250 35.21 -10.15 1.26
C THR A 250 35.93 -11.23 0.46
N LEU A 251 35.72 -11.31 -0.85
CA LEU A 251 36.42 -12.24 -1.73
C LEU A 251 37.91 -11.89 -1.87
N ILE A 252 38.25 -10.60 -2.00
CA ILE A 252 39.64 -10.14 -2.02
C ILE A 252 40.34 -10.53 -0.71
N ARG A 253 39.68 -10.34 0.44
CA ARG A 253 40.20 -10.79 1.75
C ARG A 253 40.39 -12.31 1.82
N LEU A 254 39.42 -13.08 1.32
CA LEU A 254 39.47 -14.55 1.36
C LEU A 254 40.58 -15.13 0.47
N PHE A 255 40.85 -14.52 -0.69
CA PHE A 255 41.82 -15.04 -1.66
C PHE A 255 43.22 -14.40 -1.57
N LYS A 256 43.33 -13.14 -1.11
CA LYS A 256 44.61 -12.42 -1.00
C LYS A 256 45.10 -12.24 0.44
N GLY A 257 44.40 -12.77 1.44
CA GLY A 257 44.83 -12.73 2.84
C GLY A 257 44.56 -11.40 3.55
N GLU A 258 44.85 -11.37 4.86
CA GLU A 258 44.48 -10.27 5.77
C GLU A 258 45.19 -8.93 5.50
N GLU A 259 46.23 -8.92 4.67
CA GLU A 259 46.99 -7.73 4.26
C GLU A 259 46.14 -6.70 3.48
N TRP A 260 45.01 -7.12 2.90
CA TRP A 260 44.05 -6.22 2.23
C TRP A 260 42.94 -5.69 3.15
N ASN A 261 43.04 -5.95 4.46
CA ASN A 261 42.08 -5.48 5.46
C ASN A 261 42.36 -4.02 5.85
N VAL A 262 41.98 -3.08 4.99
CA VAL A 262 42.21 -1.63 5.18
C VAL A 262 41.20 -0.97 6.12
N VAL A 263 40.08 -1.64 6.41
CA VAL A 263 38.99 -1.10 7.22
C VAL A 263 39.43 -0.80 8.66
N PRO A 264 40.14 -1.69 9.39
CA PRO A 264 40.67 -1.39 10.72
C PRO A 264 41.59 -0.17 10.79
N GLN A 265 42.42 0.07 9.76
CA GLN A 265 43.36 1.19 9.71
C GLN A 265 42.66 2.55 9.54
N ILE A 266 41.49 2.56 8.88
CA ILE A 266 40.67 3.77 8.71
C ILE A 266 40.01 4.14 10.04
N PHE A 267 39.57 3.15 10.81
CA PHE A 267 38.86 3.36 12.08
C PHE A 267 39.80 3.53 13.29
N SER A 268 41.03 3.00 13.24
CA SER A 268 42.04 3.22 14.29
C SER A 268 42.45 4.68 14.45
N ASN A 269 42.30 5.49 13.40
CA ASN A 269 42.61 6.92 13.43
C ASN A 269 41.51 7.76 14.10
N MET A 270 40.44 7.13 14.61
CA MET A 270 39.20 7.83 15.00
C MET A 270 38.76 7.61 16.45
N GLN A 271 39.52 6.94 17.33
CA GLN A 271 39.05 6.63 18.70
C GLN A 271 39.96 7.12 19.84
N LEU A 272 39.38 7.96 20.71
CA LEU A 272 39.81 8.34 22.06
C LEU A 272 39.50 7.21 23.07
N ALA A 273 40.34 7.09 24.09
CA ALA A 273 40.51 5.95 25.01
C ALA A 273 39.35 5.66 26.00
N GLY A 274 39.32 4.43 26.51
CA GLY A 274 38.59 4.02 27.73
C GLY A 274 39.19 2.77 28.39
N PRO A 275 39.09 2.59 29.74
CA PRO A 275 40.00 1.75 30.52
C PRO A 275 39.40 0.45 31.14
N ASP A 276 40.30 -0.30 31.79
CA ASP A 276 40.38 -1.73 32.11
C ASP A 276 39.38 -2.40 33.10
N VAL A 277 39.37 -3.74 32.98
CA VAL A 277 38.51 -4.79 33.55
C VAL A 277 39.07 -5.35 34.87
N HIS A 278 38.21 -5.59 35.89
CA HIS A 278 38.18 -6.78 36.76
C HIS A 278 37.06 -6.69 37.83
N SER A 279 36.06 -7.61 37.80
CA SER A 279 35.11 -7.87 38.92
C SER A 279 34.47 -9.28 38.80
N PRO A 280 34.14 -9.96 39.91
CA PRO A 280 33.64 -11.35 39.93
C PRO A 280 32.13 -11.47 39.60
N PRO A 281 31.61 -12.68 39.30
CA PRO A 281 30.32 -12.81 38.62
C PRO A 281 29.09 -12.60 39.54
N PRO A 282 27.97 -12.08 39.01
CA PRO A 282 26.85 -11.63 39.82
C PRO A 282 25.76 -12.69 40.04
N THR A 283 24.90 -12.47 41.03
CA THR A 283 23.82 -13.40 41.43
C THR A 283 22.49 -13.14 40.69
N LEU A 284 21.50 -14.03 40.83
CA LEU A 284 20.19 -14.00 40.13
C LEU A 284 19.39 -12.69 40.24
N ILE A 285 19.49 -11.97 41.37
CA ILE A 285 18.84 -10.66 41.55
C ILE A 285 19.56 -9.57 40.73
N GLU A 286 20.87 -9.73 40.53
CA GLU A 286 21.66 -8.84 39.68
C GLU A 286 21.41 -9.13 38.19
N HIS A 287 21.14 -10.38 37.78
CA HIS A 287 20.66 -10.67 36.42
C HIS A 287 19.36 -9.91 36.10
N ALA A 288 18.42 -9.85 37.04
CA ALA A 288 17.18 -9.10 36.86
C ALA A 288 17.40 -7.57 36.80
N LYS A 289 18.37 -7.02 37.56
CA LYS A 289 18.76 -5.61 37.45
C LYS A 289 19.56 -5.31 36.18
N SER A 290 20.37 -6.26 35.70
CA SER A 290 21.15 -6.17 34.46
C SER A 290 20.29 -6.16 33.19
N ALA A 291 19.06 -6.67 33.25
CA ALA A 291 18.10 -6.56 32.15
C ALA A 291 17.71 -5.10 31.82
N PHE A 292 17.99 -4.16 32.72
CA PHE A 292 17.86 -2.71 32.51
C PHE A 292 19.21 -2.00 32.28
N VAL A 293 20.32 -2.74 32.30
CA VAL A 293 21.66 -2.24 32.02
C VAL A 293 21.93 -2.46 30.53
N LEU A 294 22.37 -1.42 29.83
CA LEU A 294 22.72 -1.54 28.42
C LEU A 294 23.76 -2.65 28.22
N PRO A 295 23.69 -3.44 27.13
CA PRO A 295 24.64 -4.53 26.90
C PRO A 295 26.08 -4.00 26.98
N GLN A 296 26.91 -4.60 27.82
CA GLN A 296 28.32 -4.25 27.90
C GLN A 296 29.12 -5.29 27.13
N ALA A 297 29.59 -4.94 25.94
CA ALA A 297 30.58 -5.79 25.28
C ALA A 297 31.89 -5.70 26.06
N SER A 298 32.37 -6.86 26.53
CA SER A 298 33.68 -7.01 27.17
C SER A 298 34.84 -6.46 26.33
N ASN A 299 34.70 -6.47 25.00
CA ASN A 299 35.70 -5.98 24.03
C ASN A 299 35.34 -4.61 23.40
N GLY A 300 34.29 -3.94 23.89
CA GLY A 300 33.78 -2.70 23.29
C GLY A 300 32.95 -2.89 22.01
N GLY A 301 32.64 -1.78 21.33
CA GLY A 301 31.91 -1.77 20.05
C GLY A 301 30.38 -1.71 20.12
N TYR A 302 29.74 -1.31 19.01
CA TYR A 302 28.34 -0.90 19.00
C TYR A 302 27.33 -2.00 18.62
N LEU A 303 27.80 -3.18 18.18
CA LEU A 303 26.93 -4.24 17.67
C LEU A 303 25.93 -4.77 18.73
N PRO A 304 26.31 -5.00 20.00
CA PRO A 304 25.37 -5.39 21.06
C PRO A 304 24.20 -4.42 21.24
N TYR A 305 24.48 -3.11 21.25
CA TYR A 305 23.46 -2.08 21.40
C TYR A 305 22.50 -2.06 20.20
N TRP A 306 23.04 -2.24 19.00
CA TRP A 306 22.22 -2.39 17.80
C TRP A 306 21.31 -3.61 17.88
N LEU A 307 21.84 -4.78 18.29
CA LEU A 307 21.07 -6.01 18.46
C LEU A 307 19.97 -5.87 19.51
N ALA A 308 20.25 -5.20 20.63
CA ALA A 308 19.26 -4.90 21.66
C ALA A 308 18.16 -3.96 21.13
N PHE A 309 18.53 -2.90 20.40
CA PHE A 309 17.58 -1.97 19.79
C PHE A 309 16.62 -2.68 18.82
N VAL A 310 17.15 -3.44 17.86
CA VAL A 310 16.32 -4.15 16.88
C VAL A 310 15.52 -5.29 17.50
N ALA A 311 15.95 -5.84 18.65
CA ALA A 311 15.13 -6.76 19.45
C ALA A 311 13.91 -6.06 20.06
N VAL A 312 14.07 -4.86 20.62
CA VAL A 312 12.93 -4.05 21.13
C VAL A 312 11.93 -3.76 20.01
N VAL A 313 12.43 -3.34 18.84
CA VAL A 313 11.59 -3.13 17.64
C VAL A 313 10.85 -4.42 17.24
N SER A 314 11.51 -5.57 17.35
CA SER A 314 10.90 -6.88 17.05
C SER A 314 9.81 -7.26 18.06
N VAL A 315 9.99 -6.95 19.35
CA VAL A 315 8.94 -7.14 20.37
C VAL A 315 7.74 -6.24 20.08
N TYR A 316 7.97 -4.98 19.72
CA TYR A 316 6.89 -4.09 19.29
C TYR A 316 6.12 -4.65 18.08
N ASN A 317 6.86 -5.11 17.05
CA ASN A 317 6.26 -5.73 15.86
C ASN A 317 5.47 -7.00 16.20
N THR A 318 5.92 -7.77 17.19
CA THR A 318 5.19 -8.93 17.70
C THR A 318 3.84 -8.50 18.27
N ILE A 319 3.82 -7.53 19.19
CA ILE A 319 2.57 -7.03 19.79
C ILE A 319 1.60 -6.56 18.69
N GLN A 320 2.11 -5.78 17.73
CA GLN A 320 1.33 -5.32 16.59
C GLN A 320 0.74 -6.51 15.82
N ALA A 321 1.53 -7.55 15.53
CA ALA A 321 1.07 -8.72 14.81
C ALA A 321 -0.04 -9.51 15.53
N PHE A 322 -0.20 -9.38 16.85
CA PHE A 322 -1.31 -9.95 17.64
C PHE A 322 -2.52 -9.01 17.73
N VAL A 323 -2.30 -7.70 17.84
CA VAL A 323 -3.37 -6.70 18.06
C VAL A 323 -4.01 -6.23 16.75
N THR A 324 -3.23 -6.00 15.70
CA THR A 324 -3.72 -5.38 14.45
C THR A 324 -3.07 -5.95 13.19
N PRO A 325 -3.82 -6.15 12.09
CA PRO A 325 -3.25 -6.62 10.83
C PRO A 325 -2.50 -5.52 10.06
N THR A 326 -2.65 -4.26 10.44
CA THR A 326 -2.24 -3.09 9.63
C THR A 326 -0.76 -3.11 9.24
N LEU A 327 0.14 -3.41 10.19
CA LEU A 327 1.57 -3.35 9.93
C LEU A 327 2.04 -4.54 9.08
N THR A 328 1.59 -5.76 9.40
CA THR A 328 1.91 -6.98 8.64
C THR A 328 1.39 -6.89 7.21
N LYS A 329 0.17 -6.36 6.99
CA LYS A 329 -0.36 -6.12 5.64
C LYS A 329 0.42 -5.08 4.85
N ARG A 330 1.06 -4.12 5.52
CA ARG A 330 1.95 -3.15 4.86
C ARG A 330 3.28 -3.75 4.44
N ILE A 331 3.74 -4.82 5.11
CA ILE A 331 4.92 -5.60 4.71
C ILE A 331 4.58 -6.39 3.44
N TYR A 332 3.48 -7.15 3.46
CA TYR A 332 2.99 -7.94 2.33
C TYR A 332 2.03 -7.15 1.43
N SER A 333 2.44 -5.95 1.05
CA SER A 333 1.55 -4.96 0.46
C SER A 333 1.06 -5.25 -0.95
N ARG A 334 1.70 -6.18 -1.66
CA ARG A 334 1.24 -6.57 -3.01
C ARG A 334 0.12 -7.60 -2.94
N LYS A 335 -0.01 -8.30 -1.82
CA LYS A 335 -1.03 -9.31 -1.57
C LYS A 335 -1.54 -9.27 -0.11
N PRO A 336 -2.08 -8.13 0.36
CA PRO A 336 -2.50 -7.97 1.75
C PRO A 336 -3.63 -8.92 2.17
N GLU A 337 -4.37 -9.48 1.21
CA GLU A 337 -5.40 -10.51 1.39
C GLU A 337 -4.83 -11.87 1.82
N GLU A 338 -3.59 -12.21 1.46
CA GLU A 338 -2.93 -13.46 1.87
C GLU A 338 -2.49 -13.42 3.36
N VAL A 339 -2.49 -12.23 3.99
CA VAL A 339 -2.19 -12.06 5.42
C VAL A 339 -3.39 -12.46 6.28
N THR A 340 -3.53 -13.76 6.49
CA THR A 340 -4.57 -14.34 7.35
C THR A 340 -4.36 -14.03 8.83
N GLY A 341 -5.41 -14.18 9.64
CA GLY A 341 -5.35 -14.00 11.08
C GLY A 341 -4.38 -14.96 11.79
N ILE A 342 -4.26 -16.20 11.30
CA ILE A 342 -3.27 -17.16 11.80
C ILE A 342 -1.88 -16.79 11.30
N GLY A 343 -1.73 -16.48 10.00
CA GLY A 343 -0.44 -16.12 9.40
C GLY A 343 0.25 -14.95 10.10
N ARG A 344 -0.48 -13.89 10.44
CA ARG A 344 0.09 -12.75 11.19
C ARG A 344 0.57 -13.13 12.59
N ARG A 345 -0.14 -14.02 13.30
CA ARG A 345 0.27 -14.44 14.66
C ARG A 345 1.50 -15.36 14.59
N THR A 346 1.56 -16.25 13.62
CA THR A 346 2.75 -17.07 13.36
C THR A 346 3.96 -16.19 13.03
N PHE A 347 3.78 -15.18 12.18
CA PHE A 347 4.81 -14.17 11.90
C PHE A 347 5.26 -13.43 13.18
N GLY A 348 4.31 -13.06 14.04
CA GLY A 348 4.60 -12.46 15.34
C GLY A 348 5.44 -13.36 16.23
N VAL A 349 5.06 -14.63 16.41
CA VAL A 349 5.82 -15.60 17.23
C VAL A 349 7.22 -15.82 16.68
N TRP A 350 7.38 -15.93 15.36
CA TRP A 350 8.68 -16.06 14.73
C TRP A 350 9.56 -14.81 14.95
N THR A 351 8.95 -13.62 14.88
CA THR A 351 9.63 -12.35 15.17
C THR A 351 10.06 -12.24 16.63
N LEU A 352 9.22 -12.72 17.57
CA LEU A 352 9.54 -12.77 18.99
C LEU A 352 10.70 -13.73 19.28
N LEU A 353 10.70 -14.91 18.66
CA LEU A 353 11.80 -15.87 18.78
C LEU A 353 13.12 -15.21 18.35
N ALA A 354 13.12 -14.52 17.22
CA ALA A 354 14.29 -13.80 16.74
C ALA A 354 14.69 -12.64 17.69
N ALA A 355 13.73 -11.99 18.34
CA ALA A 355 14.00 -10.98 19.37
C ALA A 355 14.72 -11.59 20.59
N CYS A 356 14.26 -12.74 21.09
CA CYS A 356 14.92 -13.46 22.18
C CYS A 356 16.37 -13.81 21.83
N ILE A 357 16.61 -14.39 20.65
CA ILE A 357 17.96 -14.73 20.18
C ILE A 357 18.86 -13.49 20.19
N ARG A 358 18.37 -12.36 19.67
CA ARG A 358 19.14 -11.10 19.61
C ARG A 358 19.40 -10.49 20.98
N ILE A 359 18.46 -10.61 21.93
CA ILE A 359 18.68 -10.19 23.32
C ILE A 359 19.81 -11.01 23.91
N TYR A 360 19.72 -12.34 23.87
CA TYR A 360 20.76 -13.21 24.42
C TYR A 360 22.13 -12.92 23.79
N ALA A 361 22.21 -12.76 22.47
CA ALA A 361 23.46 -12.43 21.80
C ALA A 361 23.94 -10.99 22.04
N ALA A 362 23.04 -10.04 22.32
CA ALA A 362 23.46 -8.69 22.71
C ALA A 362 24.20 -8.72 24.06
N TYR A 363 23.68 -9.45 25.05
CA TYR A 363 24.31 -9.55 26.37
C TYR A 363 25.51 -10.50 26.40
N GLU A 364 25.54 -11.51 25.52
CA GLU A 364 26.59 -12.54 25.45
C GLU A 364 27.21 -12.59 24.04
N ILE A 365 27.62 -11.43 23.52
CA ILE A 365 28.10 -11.30 22.13
C ILE A 365 29.40 -12.09 21.86
N ASN A 366 30.18 -12.38 22.91
CA ASN A 366 31.40 -13.16 22.81
C ASN A 366 31.14 -14.68 22.76
N ASN A 367 29.90 -15.12 23.03
CA ASN A 367 29.55 -16.53 22.94
C ASN A 367 29.39 -16.95 21.47
N PRO A 368 30.25 -17.85 20.95
CA PRO A 368 30.25 -18.21 19.54
C PRO A 368 28.94 -18.89 19.10
N ALA A 369 28.27 -19.64 19.99
CA ALA A 369 27.00 -20.27 19.67
C ALA A 369 25.89 -19.23 19.48
N LEU A 370 25.77 -18.26 20.40
CA LEU A 370 24.76 -17.20 20.31
C LEU A 370 25.05 -16.24 19.15
N TYR A 371 26.32 -15.95 18.87
CA TYR A 371 26.73 -15.14 17.73
C TYR A 371 26.34 -15.78 16.40
N ASN A 372 26.71 -17.06 16.21
CA ASN A 372 26.39 -17.79 14.99
C ASN A 372 24.88 -18.01 14.84
N LEU A 373 24.15 -18.26 15.94
CA LEU A 373 22.70 -18.39 15.93
C LEU A 373 22.01 -17.07 15.54
N THR A 374 22.53 -15.94 16.01
CA THR A 374 22.02 -14.62 15.65
C THR A 374 22.27 -14.32 14.18
N LEU A 375 23.47 -14.62 13.68
CA LEU A 375 23.79 -14.52 12.26
C LEU A 375 22.85 -15.39 11.42
N ALA A 376 22.64 -16.66 11.78
CA ALA A 376 21.71 -17.55 11.10
C ALA A 376 20.27 -17.03 11.10
N SER A 377 19.82 -16.41 12.21
CA SER A 377 18.49 -15.80 12.29
C SER A 377 18.32 -14.63 11.30
N TYR A 378 19.38 -13.84 11.07
CA TYR A 378 19.37 -12.78 10.06
C TYR A 378 19.45 -13.31 8.63
N VAL A 379 20.17 -14.41 8.40
CA VAL A 379 20.18 -15.10 7.10
C VAL A 379 18.77 -15.61 6.75
N LEU A 380 18.08 -16.24 7.69
CA LEU A 380 16.71 -16.72 7.50
C LEU A 380 15.73 -15.57 7.25
N ALA A 381 15.82 -14.50 8.03
CA ALA A 381 14.98 -13.31 7.84
C ALA A 381 15.24 -12.65 6.47
N GLY A 382 16.50 -12.45 6.11
CA GLY A 382 16.90 -11.90 4.81
C GLY A 382 16.41 -12.77 3.66
N GLY A 383 16.63 -14.08 3.72
CA GLY A 383 16.18 -15.03 2.70
C GLY A 383 14.67 -15.05 2.53
N HIS A 384 13.91 -15.04 3.63
CA HIS A 384 12.44 -14.92 3.61
C HIS A 384 12.00 -13.63 2.92
N PHE A 385 12.44 -12.46 3.38
CA PHE A 385 11.94 -11.20 2.82
C PHE A 385 12.44 -10.94 1.39
N LEU A 386 13.63 -11.43 1.02
CA LEU A 386 14.09 -11.38 -0.38
C LEU A 386 13.26 -12.31 -1.27
N SER A 387 12.88 -13.51 -0.82
CA SER A 387 12.02 -14.40 -1.60
C SER A 387 10.61 -13.81 -1.78
N GLU A 388 10.06 -13.15 -0.75
CA GLU A 388 8.77 -12.46 -0.83
C GLU A 388 8.79 -11.24 -1.77
N LEU A 389 9.94 -10.58 -1.91
CA LEU A 389 10.14 -9.47 -2.85
C LEU A 389 10.29 -9.94 -4.31
N PHE A 390 11.12 -10.97 -4.54
CA PHE A 390 11.58 -11.34 -5.88
C PHE A 390 10.90 -12.58 -6.46
N ILE A 391 10.56 -13.57 -5.63
CA ILE A 391 10.00 -14.86 -6.05
C ILE A 391 8.47 -14.85 -5.93
N PHE A 392 7.96 -14.73 -4.71
CA PHE A 392 6.52 -14.81 -4.42
C PHE A 392 5.78 -13.50 -4.71
N LYS A 393 6.52 -12.39 -4.77
CA LYS A 393 6.03 -11.05 -5.10
C LYS A 393 4.87 -10.58 -4.21
N SER A 394 4.83 -11.03 -2.95
CA SER A 394 3.83 -10.61 -1.96
C SER A 394 4.23 -9.29 -1.27
N ALA A 395 5.55 -9.00 -1.17
CA ALA A 395 6.08 -7.78 -0.58
C ALA A 395 6.36 -6.70 -1.63
N GLY A 396 6.13 -5.43 -1.27
CA GLY A 396 6.36 -4.26 -2.13
C GLY A 396 7.69 -3.55 -1.89
N LEU A 397 8.05 -2.59 -2.76
CA LEU A 397 9.23 -1.71 -2.59
C LEU A 397 8.91 -0.43 -1.81
N GLN A 398 7.85 -0.45 -1.01
CA GLN A 398 7.47 0.67 -0.16
C GLN A 398 8.18 0.59 1.19
N ALA A 399 8.44 1.73 1.82
CA ALA A 399 9.25 1.80 3.05
C ALA A 399 8.87 0.79 4.15
N PRO A 400 7.58 0.51 4.43
CA PRO A 400 7.20 -0.50 5.42
C PRO A 400 7.57 -1.94 5.04
N ALA A 401 7.59 -2.26 3.74
CA ALA A 401 7.89 -3.60 3.22
C ALA A 401 9.40 -3.83 3.04
N LEU A 402 10.17 -2.76 2.83
CA LEU A 402 11.62 -2.81 2.76
C LEU A 402 12.30 -2.81 4.14
N SER A 403 11.62 -2.33 5.18
CA SER A 403 12.22 -2.20 6.52
C SER A 403 12.84 -3.50 7.05
N PRO A 404 12.26 -4.71 6.86
CA PRO A 404 12.88 -5.93 7.38
C PRO A 404 14.17 -6.29 6.62
N VAL A 405 14.24 -6.02 5.32
CA VAL A 405 15.46 -6.23 4.51
C VAL A 405 16.55 -5.23 4.90
N LEU A 406 16.16 -3.96 5.08
CA LEU A 406 17.08 -2.89 5.47
C LEU A 406 17.62 -3.05 6.89
N VAL A 407 16.94 -3.81 7.75
CA VAL A 407 17.49 -4.19 9.06
C VAL A 407 18.31 -5.48 8.94
N ALA A 408 17.79 -6.51 8.28
CA ALA A 408 18.40 -7.83 8.27
C ALA A 408 19.75 -7.87 7.52
N ILE A 409 19.84 -7.26 6.34
CA ILE A 409 21.05 -7.34 5.50
C ILE A 409 22.21 -6.56 6.14
N PRO A 410 22.05 -5.30 6.58
CA PRO A 410 23.13 -4.61 7.27
C PRO A 410 23.53 -5.28 8.58
N SER A 411 22.57 -5.81 9.36
CA SER A 411 22.89 -6.54 10.60
C SER A 411 23.72 -7.79 10.33
N MET A 412 23.36 -8.55 9.27
CA MET A 412 24.11 -9.72 8.82
C MET A 412 25.54 -9.34 8.41
N ILE A 413 25.70 -8.30 7.58
CA ILE A 413 27.01 -7.81 7.15
C ILE A 413 27.84 -7.38 8.37
N TRP A 414 27.25 -6.65 9.30
CA TRP A 414 27.94 -6.18 10.50
C TRP A 414 28.41 -7.34 11.39
N LEU A 415 27.57 -8.36 11.60
CA LEU A 415 27.95 -9.60 12.28
C LEU A 415 29.08 -10.34 11.56
N VAL A 416 29.10 -10.39 10.22
CA VAL A 416 30.21 -11.03 9.51
C VAL A 416 31.50 -10.22 9.66
N MET A 417 31.42 -8.89 9.55
CA MET A 417 32.57 -8.01 9.62
C MET A 417 33.22 -7.98 11.02
N GLN A 418 32.41 -8.01 12.07
CA GLN A 418 32.88 -7.91 13.47
C GLN A 418 33.09 -9.27 14.13
N ARG A 419 33.00 -10.37 13.36
CA ARG A 419 33.09 -11.73 13.91
C ARG A 419 34.40 -11.97 14.65
N GLN A 420 35.52 -11.56 14.09
CA GLN A 420 36.81 -11.71 14.77
C GLN A 420 36.86 -10.86 16.04
N HIS A 421 36.48 -9.58 15.97
CA HIS A 421 36.51 -8.67 17.11
C HIS A 421 35.75 -9.19 18.34
N TYR A 422 34.58 -9.80 18.12
CA TYR A 422 33.76 -10.34 19.21
C TYR A 422 34.13 -11.77 19.62
N LEU A 423 34.71 -12.59 18.72
CA LEU A 423 34.98 -14.01 19.00
C LEU A 423 36.48 -14.35 19.17
N SER A 424 37.40 -13.39 19.07
CA SER A 424 38.85 -13.63 19.20
C SER A 424 39.34 -13.68 20.66
N VAL A 425 38.52 -14.18 21.58
CA VAL A 425 38.89 -14.36 23.00
C VAL A 425 39.63 -15.67 23.18
#